data_AF-K5D929-F1
#
_entry.id   AF-K5D929-F1
#
_cell.length_a   1.000
_cell.length_b   1.000
_cell.length_c   1.000
_cell.angle_alpha   90.00
_cell.angle_beta   90.00
_cell.angle_gamma   90.00
#
_symmetry.space_group_name_H-M   'P 1'
#
loop_
_entity.id
_entity.type
_entity.pdbx_description
1 polymer ?
#
loop_
_entity_poly.entity_id
_entity_poly.type
_entity_poly.pdbx_seq_one_letter_code
_entity_poly.pdbx_strand_id
1 'polypeptide(L)'
;METNQLEVLARIVLPSEILSYFSVVGVEQTSTEIHIHLDELMNPSLSHDVHFESKGFMETVSVTDFPIRDHKVLLKIRRRRWTDTRTGKSFSIPINLDVVCKGTRYSKEFGAFLKETYGDVPCDLPYT
;
A
#
# COMPACT_ATOMS: atom_id res chain seq x y z
N MET A 1 9.00 13.27 21.93
CA MET A 1 8.11 12.20 21.43
C MET A 1 8.92 10.92 21.49
N GLU A 2 8.55 9.98 22.36
CA GLU A 2 9.22 8.69 22.41
C GLU A 2 8.97 7.98 21.08
N THR A 3 10.04 7.75 20.32
CA THR A 3 9.93 7.00 19.07
C THR A 3 9.60 5.57 19.45
N ASN A 4 8.41 5.10 19.08
CA ASN A 4 8.01 3.73 19.34
C ASN A 4 9.03 2.81 18.66
N GLN A 5 9.83 2.08 19.46
CA GLN A 5 10.91 1.23 18.95
C GLN A 5 10.41 0.21 17.93
N LEU A 6 9.14 -0.19 18.03
CA LEU A 6 8.48 -1.09 17.09
C LEU A 6 8.27 -0.44 15.71
N GLU A 7 7.95 0.86 15.67
CA GLU A 7 7.81 1.61 14.42
C GLU A 7 9.16 1.75 13.71
N VAL A 8 10.23 1.96 14.48
CA VAL A 8 11.61 2.02 13.93
C VAL A 8 11.98 0.69 13.29
N LEU A 9 11.71 -0.43 13.96
CA LEU A 9 11.93 -1.76 13.40
C LEU A 9 11.09 -2.02 12.15
N ALA A 10 9.80 -1.64 12.17
CA ALA A 10 8.93 -1.78 11.01
C ALA A 10 9.44 -0.98 9.80
N ARG A 11 9.96 0.23 10.01
CA ARG A 11 10.59 1.06 8.94
C ARG A 11 11.87 0.45 8.36
N ILE A 12 12.59 -0.35 9.14
CA ILE A 12 13.81 -1.04 8.69
C ILE A 12 13.45 -2.27 7.86
N VAL A 13 12.40 -2.98 8.27
CA VAL A 13 12.01 -4.26 7.66
C VAL A 13 11.14 -4.07 6.43
N LEU A 14 10.22 -3.10 6.46
CA LEU A 14 9.27 -2.87 5.37
C LEU A 14 9.84 -1.92 4.32
N PRO A 15 9.33 -1.99 3.06
CA PRO A 15 9.64 -0.99 2.06
C PRO A 15 9.43 0.41 2.60
N SER A 16 10.38 1.31 2.32
CA SER A 16 10.22 2.69 2.76
C SER A 16 8.94 3.28 2.13
N GLU A 17 8.41 4.36 2.68
CA GLU A 17 7.10 4.95 2.27
C GLU A 17 5.85 4.09 2.49
N ILE A 18 5.91 2.76 2.67
CA ILE A 18 4.69 1.96 2.87
C ILE A 18 3.93 2.41 4.13
N LEU A 19 4.68 2.76 5.19
CA LEU A 19 4.12 3.28 6.44
C LEU A 19 3.60 4.72 6.36
N SER A 20 3.85 5.41 5.24
CA SER A 20 3.25 6.73 4.97
C SER A 20 1.83 6.61 4.42
N TYR A 21 1.48 5.48 3.80
CA TYR A 21 0.16 5.24 3.21
C TYR A 21 -0.65 4.20 3.97
N PHE A 22 0.03 3.27 4.64
CA PHE A 22 -0.59 2.13 5.32
C PHE A 22 -0.17 2.08 6.79
N SER A 23 -1.10 1.64 7.63
CA SER A 23 -0.85 1.28 9.02
C SER A 23 -0.76 -0.23 9.16
N VAL A 24 0.18 -0.71 9.96
CA VAL A 24 0.24 -2.12 10.35
C VAL A 24 -0.87 -2.38 11.36
N VAL A 25 -1.83 -3.23 10.99
CA VAL A 25 -2.97 -3.58 11.84
C VAL A 25 -2.82 -4.95 12.50
N GLY A 26 -1.91 -5.78 12.00
CA GLY A 26 -1.65 -7.09 12.56
C GLY A 26 -0.43 -7.74 11.92
N VAL A 27 0.21 -8.62 12.68
CA VAL A 27 1.29 -9.49 12.20
C VAL A 27 0.97 -10.89 12.66
N GLU A 28 0.86 -11.81 11.71
CA GLU A 28 0.65 -13.23 11.95
C GLU A 28 1.89 -13.98 11.47
N GLN A 29 2.33 -14.95 12.26
CA GLN A 29 3.46 -15.81 11.89
C GLN A 29 2.99 -17.26 11.91
N THR A 30 3.30 -17.96 10.82
CA THR A 30 3.18 -19.41 10.70
C THR A 30 4.57 -20.04 10.69
N SER A 31 4.65 -21.37 10.62
CA SER A 31 5.93 -22.08 10.56
C SER A 31 6.76 -21.79 9.31
N THR A 32 6.16 -21.23 8.25
CA THR A 32 6.82 -21.01 6.95
C THR A 32 6.62 -19.60 6.39
N GLU A 33 5.64 -18.85 6.89
CA GLU A 33 5.26 -17.55 6.34
C GLU A 33 4.99 -16.52 7.44
N ILE A 34 5.29 -15.26 7.15
CA ILE A 34 4.94 -14.09 7.96
C ILE A 34 3.92 -13.27 7.16
N HIS A 35 2.75 -13.04 7.74
CA HIS A 35 1.68 -12.25 7.14
C HIS A 35 1.59 -10.91 7.86
N ILE A 36 1.83 -9.82 7.14
CA ILE A 36 1.77 -8.46 7.69
C ILE A 36 0.54 -7.79 7.12
N HIS A 37 -0.43 -7.49 7.97
CA HIS A 37 -1.69 -6.86 7.59
C HIS A 37 -1.55 -5.34 7.60
N LEU A 38 -1.86 -4.72 6.47
CA LEU A 38 -1.67 -3.31 6.19
C LEU A 38 -2.99 -2.69 5.74
N ASP A 39 -3.46 -1.69 6.50
CA ASP A 39 -4.67 -0.93 6.16
C ASP A 39 -4.32 0.48 5.72
N GLU A 40 -4.93 0.92 4.62
CA GLU A 40 -4.76 2.27 4.10
C GLU A 40 -5.23 3.32 5.13
N LEU A 41 -4.33 4.25 5.43
CA LEU A 41 -4.56 5.35 6.35
C LEU A 41 -5.72 6.23 5.89
N MET A 42 -6.36 6.91 6.84
CA MET A 42 -7.36 7.90 6.50
C MET A 42 -6.68 9.10 5.85
N ASN A 43 -7.10 9.47 4.65
CA ASN A 43 -6.61 10.69 4.01
C ASN A 43 -7.24 11.90 4.72
N PRO A 44 -6.44 12.78 5.37
CA PRO A 44 -6.98 13.89 6.14
C PRO A 44 -7.80 14.83 5.26
N SER A 45 -7.32 15.15 4.06
CA SER A 45 -8.00 16.06 3.11
C SER A 45 -9.39 15.59 2.73
N LEU A 46 -9.59 14.29 2.54
CA LEU A 46 -10.90 13.71 2.21
C LEU A 46 -11.76 13.50 3.46
N SER A 47 -11.16 13.15 4.59
CA SER A 47 -11.91 12.96 5.84
C SER A 47 -12.51 14.26 6.41
N HIS A 48 -11.92 15.40 6.08
CA HIS A 48 -12.43 16.71 6.49
C HIS A 48 -13.52 17.26 5.56
N ASP A 49 -13.71 16.65 4.39
CA ASP A 49 -14.73 17.08 3.44
C ASP A 49 -16.02 16.27 3.65
N VAL A 50 -17.11 16.99 3.89
CA VAL A 50 -18.45 16.43 4.15
C VAL A 50 -18.98 15.63 2.96
N HIS A 51 -18.45 15.84 1.76
CA HIS A 51 -18.89 15.14 0.56
C HIS A 51 -18.22 13.77 0.36
N PHE A 52 -17.22 13.41 1.16
CA PHE A 52 -16.51 12.15 1.01
C PHE A 52 -16.68 11.25 2.24
N GLU A 53 -17.22 10.06 2.01
CA GLU A 53 -17.40 9.05 3.06
C GLU A 53 -16.50 7.83 2.79
N SER A 54 -15.78 7.41 3.83
CA SER A 54 -15.07 6.13 3.83
C SER A 54 -16.05 4.99 4.06
N LYS A 55 -16.43 4.25 3.00
CA LYS A 55 -17.37 3.11 3.07
C LYS A 55 -16.71 1.76 3.43
N GLY A 56 -15.49 1.80 3.99
CA GLY A 56 -14.74 0.64 4.43
C GLY A 56 -13.56 0.32 3.52
N PHE A 57 -13.18 -0.96 3.47
CA PHE A 57 -12.03 -1.44 2.72
C PHE A 57 -12.45 -2.27 1.50
N MET A 58 -11.61 -2.24 0.48
CA MET A 58 -11.64 -3.15 -0.66
C MET A 58 -11.13 -4.53 -0.25
N GLU A 59 -11.26 -5.49 -1.16
CA GLU A 59 -10.71 -6.82 -0.97
C GLU A 59 -9.20 -6.78 -0.73
N THR A 60 -8.74 -7.63 0.19
CA THR A 60 -7.33 -7.72 0.57
C THR A 60 -6.48 -8.23 -0.59
N VAL A 61 -5.46 -7.48 -0.95
CA VAL A 61 -4.45 -7.88 -1.93
C VAL A 61 -3.23 -8.43 -1.20
N SER A 62 -2.67 -9.54 -1.69
CA SER A 62 -1.46 -10.12 -1.11
C SER A 62 -0.25 -9.81 -1.98
N VAL A 63 0.77 -9.19 -1.40
CA VAL A 63 2.05 -8.87 -2.04
C VAL A 63 3.14 -9.70 -1.38
N THR A 64 4.01 -10.32 -2.16
CA THR A 64 5.15 -11.06 -1.60
C THR A 64 6.32 -10.11 -1.45
N ASP A 65 6.97 -10.13 -0.29
CA ASP A 65 8.17 -9.35 0.02
C ASP A 65 9.37 -10.28 0.28
N PHE A 66 10.55 -9.70 0.45
CA PHE A 66 11.77 -10.45 0.70
C PHE A 66 11.64 -11.36 1.93
N PRO A 67 12.08 -12.63 1.84
CA PRO A 67 12.03 -13.53 2.98
C PRO A 67 12.83 -13.01 4.18
N ILE A 68 12.29 -13.20 5.38
CA ILE A 68 12.96 -12.86 6.64
C ILE A 68 13.27 -14.15 7.38
N ARG A 69 14.56 -14.44 7.59
CA ARG A 69 15.05 -15.60 8.35
C ARG A 69 14.30 -16.89 7.97
N ASP A 70 14.30 -17.20 6.67
CA ASP A 70 13.68 -18.39 6.06
C ASP A 70 12.15 -18.43 6.00
N HIS A 71 11.47 -17.35 6.38
CA HIS A 71 10.02 -17.24 6.23
C HIS A 71 9.66 -16.36 5.04
N LYS A 72 8.74 -16.83 4.20
CA LYS A 72 8.17 -16.01 3.12
C LYS A 72 7.35 -14.88 3.74
N VAL A 73 7.58 -13.64 3.33
CA VAL A 73 6.83 -12.48 3.82
C VAL A 73 5.71 -12.16 2.85
N LEU A 74 4.49 -12.04 3.39
CA LEU A 74 3.28 -11.69 2.65
C LEU A 74 2.69 -10.41 3.27
N LEU A 75 2.71 -9.33 2.50
CA LEU A 75 2.05 -8.07 2.84
C LEU A 75 0.59 -8.16 2.39
N LYS A 76 -0.34 -8.20 3.34
CA LYS A 76 -1.80 -8.27 3.14
C LYS A 76 -2.35 -6.84 3.17
N ILE A 77 -2.52 -6.23 2.01
CA ILE A 77 -2.87 -4.82 1.85
C ILE A 77 -4.37 -4.67 1.64
N ARG A 78 -5.02 -3.85 2.47
CA ARG A 78 -6.41 -3.43 2.33
C ARG A 78 -6.49 -1.95 2.01
N ARG A 79 -7.04 -1.64 0.84
CA ARG A 79 -7.24 -0.27 0.37
C ARG A 79 -8.59 0.28 0.79
N ARG A 80 -8.68 1.58 1.05
CA ARG A 80 -9.92 2.23 1.50
C ARG A 80 -10.78 2.60 0.30
N ARG A 81 -12.08 2.32 0.41
CA ARG A 81 -13.08 2.75 -0.56
C ARG A 81 -13.72 4.04 -0.08
N TRP A 82 -13.60 5.07 -0.91
CA TRP A 82 -14.25 6.36 -0.71
C TRP A 82 -15.51 6.41 -1.57
N THR A 83 -16.51 7.15 -1.10
CA THR A 83 -17.73 7.44 -1.85
C THR A 83 -17.94 8.93 -1.84
N ASP A 84 -18.10 9.51 -3.03
CA ASP A 84 -18.57 10.87 -3.19
C ASP A 84 -20.09 10.87 -2.97
N THR A 85 -20.57 11.52 -1.91
CA THR A 85 -21.99 11.59 -1.56
C THR A 85 -22.79 12.43 -2.55
N ARG A 86 -22.13 13.34 -3.30
CA ARG A 86 -22.79 14.18 -4.32
C ARG A 86 -23.11 13.40 -5.58
N THR A 87 -22.22 12.49 -5.99
CA THR A 87 -22.40 11.69 -7.22
C THR A 87 -22.84 10.26 -6.95
N GLY A 88 -22.77 9.81 -5.70
CA GLY A 88 -23.00 8.41 -5.29
C GLY A 88 -21.93 7.45 -5.79
N LYS A 89 -20.85 7.95 -6.42
CA LYS A 89 -19.80 7.12 -7.02
C LYS A 89 -18.75 6.76 -5.99
N SER A 90 -18.39 5.47 -5.96
CA SER A 90 -17.26 5.00 -5.18
C SER A 90 -15.96 5.08 -5.96
N PHE A 91 -14.89 5.48 -5.30
CA PHE A 91 -13.54 5.56 -5.85
C PHE A 91 -12.51 5.16 -4.79
N SER A 92 -11.28 4.95 -5.22
CA SER A 92 -10.11 4.83 -4.34
C SER A 92 -9.13 5.93 -4.70
N ILE A 93 -8.37 6.40 -3.70
CA ILE A 93 -7.39 7.44 -3.94
C ILE A 93 -6.26 6.84 -4.78
N PRO A 94 -5.88 7.44 -5.91
CA PRO A 94 -4.68 7.00 -6.61
C PRO A 94 -3.50 7.20 -5.66
N ILE A 95 -2.87 6.11 -5.24
CA ILE A 95 -1.63 6.16 -4.47
C ILE A 95 -0.57 6.52 -5.49
N ASN A 96 -0.26 7.81 -5.57
CA ASN A 96 0.85 8.31 -6.34
C ASN A 96 2.13 8.04 -5.53
N LEU A 97 2.46 6.76 -5.41
CA LEU A 97 3.83 6.35 -5.12
C LEU A 97 4.59 6.83 -6.35
N ASP A 98 5.52 7.78 -6.19
CA ASP A 98 6.38 8.33 -7.25
C ASP A 98 7.41 7.26 -7.68
N VAL A 99 6.87 6.13 -8.09
CA VAL A 99 7.45 4.81 -8.38
C VAL A 99 7.04 4.40 -9.79
N VAL A 100 6.18 5.19 -10.45
CA VAL A 100 5.89 5.08 -11.88
C VAL A 100 6.81 6.03 -12.63
N CYS A 101 7.97 5.49 -12.99
CA CYS A 101 8.80 5.95 -14.11
C CYS A 101 9.39 7.36 -14.01
N LYS A 102 10.38 7.55 -13.14
CA LYS A 102 11.60 8.36 -13.39
C LYS A 102 12.66 8.07 -12.32
N GLY A 103 13.38 6.97 -12.47
CA GLY A 103 14.50 6.63 -11.57
C GLY A 103 14.02 6.16 -10.19
N THR A 104 13.57 4.92 -10.13
CA THR A 104 13.06 4.18 -8.95
C THR A 104 13.69 4.55 -7.60
N ARG A 105 12.88 4.93 -6.61
CA ARG A 105 13.26 4.97 -5.18
C ARG A 105 12.82 3.75 -4.35
N TYR A 106 12.37 2.67 -5.02
CA TYR A 106 12.31 1.29 -4.50
C TYR A 106 12.93 0.32 -5.51
N SER A 107 13.43 -0.85 -5.09
CA SER A 107 14.07 -1.79 -6.04
C SER A 107 13.14 -2.09 -7.22
N LYS A 108 13.73 -2.23 -8.42
CA LYS A 108 13.01 -2.51 -9.68
C LYS A 108 11.98 -3.64 -9.56
N GLU A 109 12.20 -4.58 -8.65
CA GLU A 109 11.37 -5.75 -8.40
C GLU A 109 10.02 -5.41 -7.75
N PHE A 110 9.97 -4.49 -6.79
CA PHE A 110 8.71 -4.12 -6.12
C PHE A 110 7.79 -3.30 -7.04
N GLY A 111 8.36 -2.41 -7.87
CA GLY A 111 7.62 -1.69 -8.89
C GLY A 111 7.06 -2.61 -9.99
N ALA A 112 7.86 -3.60 -10.42
CA ALA A 112 7.40 -4.63 -11.36
C ALA A 112 6.28 -5.50 -10.75
N PHE A 113 6.41 -5.85 -9.47
CA PHE A 113 5.43 -6.64 -8.72
C PHE A 113 4.06 -5.94 -8.57
N LEU A 114 4.08 -4.64 -8.28
CA LEU A 114 2.84 -3.84 -8.23
C LEU A 114 2.22 -3.70 -9.63
N LYS A 115 3.04 -3.52 -10.67
CA LYS A 115 2.56 -3.43 -12.05
C LYS A 115 1.85 -4.72 -12.50
N GLU A 116 2.38 -5.88 -12.10
CA GLU A 116 1.78 -7.19 -12.34
C GLU A 116 0.43 -7.37 -11.57
N THR A 117 0.30 -6.76 -10.40
CA THR A 117 -0.90 -6.89 -9.54
C THR A 117 -2.02 -5.89 -9.88
N TYR A 118 -1.68 -4.72 -10.45
CA TYR A 118 -2.62 -3.60 -10.65
C TYR A 118 -2.91 -3.24 -12.13
N GLY A 119 -2.24 -3.86 -13.12
CA GLY A 119 -2.48 -3.65 -14.55
C GLY A 119 -1.70 -2.50 -15.20
N ASP A 120 -1.74 -2.42 -16.55
CA ASP A 120 -0.99 -1.44 -17.34
C ASP A 120 -1.65 -0.04 -17.32
N VAL A 121 -0.88 0.97 -16.90
CA VAL A 121 -1.23 2.38 -17.11
C VAL A 121 -0.89 2.70 -18.57
N PRO A 122 -1.79 3.29 -19.38
CA PRO A 122 -1.57 3.44 -20.81
C PRO A 122 -0.31 4.26 -21.09
N CYS A 123 0.63 3.64 -21.80
CA CYS A 123 1.90 4.22 -22.20
C CYS A 123 1.78 4.75 -23.64
N ASP A 124 1.09 5.88 -23.83
CA ASP A 124 1.21 6.69 -25.05
C ASP A 124 2.33 7.72 -24.79
N LEU A 125 3.45 7.86 -25.52
CA LEU A 125 3.97 7.50 -26.85
C LEU A 125 5.53 7.67 -26.78
N PRO A 126 6.27 7.87 -27.89
CA PRO A 126 6.81 6.93 -28.86
C PRO A 126 8.36 6.82 -28.76
N TYR A 127 8.97 6.08 -29.70
CA TYR A 127 10.38 5.68 -29.85
C TYR A 127 10.72 4.39 -29.08
N THR A 128 10.97 3.26 -29.73
CA THR A 128 11.38 3.00 -31.14
C THR A 128 10.55 1.89 -31.76
#